data_AF-A0A9E1VQW4-F1
#
_entry.id   AF-A0A9E1VQW4-F1
#
_cell.length_a   1.000
_cell.length_b   1.000
_cell.length_c   1.000
_cell.angle_alpha   90.00
_cell.angle_beta   90.00
_cell.angle_gamma   90.00
#
_symmetry.space_group_name_H-M   'P 1'
#
loop_
_entity.id
_entity.type
_entity.pdbx_description
1 polymer ?
#
loop_
_entity_poly.entity_id
_entity_poly.type
_entity_poly.pdbx_seq_one_letter_code
_entity_poly.pdbx_strand_id
1 'polypeptide(L)'
;MLIAIASIIFYLTAALYQGLQLTKKVGQNPAAMIILSALAVSLHGYASLQWMLTDQGVTFSLISIITIIIFSVNCIALASSFKRQCQDCVLLLFPLSALILSIAMTTISMKAK
;
A
#
# COMPACT_ATOMS: atom_id res chain seq x y z
N MET A 1 -3.59 13.70 4.25
CA MET A 1 -4.43 13.13 3.15
C MET A 1 -3.66 12.95 1.84
N LEU A 2 -2.89 13.95 1.37
CA LEU A 2 -2.12 13.85 0.12
C LEU A 2 -1.22 12.60 0.03
N ILE A 3 -0.57 12.23 1.13
CA ILE A 3 0.34 11.08 1.21
C ILE A 3 -0.40 9.75 0.99
N ALA A 4 -1.61 9.62 1.56
CA ALA A 4 -2.45 8.44 1.35
C ALA A 4 -2.88 8.33 -0.12
N ILE A 5 -3.25 9.45 -0.75
CA ILE A 5 -3.59 9.50 -2.19
C ILE A 5 -2.39 9.09 -3.05
N ALA A 6 -1.19 9.62 -2.75
CA ALA A 6 0.02 9.25 -3.44
C ALA A 6 0.31 7.74 -3.31
N SER A 7 0.19 7.18 -2.10
CA SER A 7 0.32 5.74 -1.86
C SER A 7 -0.67 4.91 -2.70
N ILE A 8 -1.94 5.32 -2.75
CA ILE A 8 -2.98 4.69 -3.59
C ILE A 8 -2.58 4.68 -5.07
N ILE A 9 -2.14 5.83 -5.60
CA ILE A 9 -1.72 5.94 -7.00
C ILE A 9 -0.54 5.00 -7.28
N PHE A 10 0.44 4.93 -6.38
CA PHE A 10 1.58 4.03 -6.55
C PHE A 10 1.18 2.54 -6.49
N TYR A 11 0.30 2.15 -5.57
CA TYR A 11 -0.24 0.79 -5.51
C TYR A 11 -0.97 0.40 -6.79
N LEU A 12 -1.84 1.27 -7.30
CA LEU A 12 -2.59 1.02 -8.54
C LEU A 12 -1.65 0.97 -9.74
N THR A 13 -0.68 1.88 -9.83
CA THR A 13 0.30 1.89 -10.92
C THR A 13 1.14 0.61 -10.92
N ALA A 14 1.56 0.13 -9.74
CA ALA A 14 2.32 -1.10 -9.61
C ALA A 14 1.49 -2.34 -9.97
N ALA A 15 0.23 -2.39 -9.53
CA ALA A 15 -0.69 -3.47 -9.91
C ALA A 15 -0.94 -3.49 -11.43
N LEU A 16 -1.18 -2.33 -12.05
CA LEU A 16 -1.37 -2.22 -13.50
C LEU A 16 -0.11 -2.61 -14.27
N TYR A 17 1.06 -2.11 -13.86
CA TYR A 17 2.33 -2.42 -14.50
C TYR A 17 2.62 -3.93 -14.45
N GLN A 18 2.37 -4.57 -13.31
CA GLN A 18 2.51 -6.01 -13.14
C GLN A 18 1.51 -6.80 -14.00
N GLY A 19 0.23 -6.42 -13.98
CA GLY A 19 -0.79 -7.05 -14.81
C GLY A 19 -0.47 -6.96 -16.31
N LEU A 20 0.00 -5.80 -16.78
CA LEU A 20 0.40 -5.61 -18.18
C LEU A 20 1.61 -6.47 -18.56
N GLN A 21 2.61 -6.60 -17.69
CA GLN A 21 3.78 -7.45 -17.96
C GLN A 21 3.41 -8.93 -18.02
N LEU A 22 2.53 -9.40 -17.12
CA LEU A 22 2.02 -10.77 -17.14
C LEU A 22 1.21 -11.07 -18.41
N THR A 23 0.38 -10.12 -18.84
CA THR A 23 -0.48 -10.30 -20.03
C THR A 23 0.32 -10.25 -21.33
N LYS A 24 1.31 -9.35 -21.44
CA LYS A 24 2.05 -9.12 -22.69
C LYS A 24 3.31 -9.97 -22.85
N LYS A 25 3.66 -10.83 -21.87
CA LYS A 25 4.94 -11.58 -21.81
C LYS A 25 6.17 -10.69 -22.09
N VAL A 26 6.06 -9.39 -21.78
CA VAL A 26 7.17 -8.44 -21.92
C VAL A 26 8.17 -8.75 -20.82
N GLY A 27 9.46 -8.64 -21.12
CA GLY A 27 10.53 -8.90 -20.16
C GLY A 27 10.26 -8.17 -18.85
N GLN A 28 10.23 -8.93 -17.75
CA GLN A 28 9.94 -8.36 -16.43
C GLN A 28 11.09 -7.43 -16.03
N ASN A 29 10.79 -6.17 -15.71
CA ASN A 29 11.75 -5.28 -15.05
C ASN A 29 11.52 -5.33 -13.52
N PRO A 30 12.23 -6.20 -12.78
CA PRO A 30 12.02 -6.34 -11.33
C PRO A 30 12.40 -5.07 -10.56
N ALA A 31 13.36 -4.27 -11.06
CA ALA A 31 13.78 -3.04 -10.40
C ALA A 31 12.67 -2.00 -10.38
N ALA A 32 11.98 -1.80 -11.51
CA ALA A 32 10.86 -0.87 -11.59
C ALA A 32 9.72 -1.27 -10.63
N MET A 33 9.37 -2.56 -10.58
CA MET A 33 8.36 -3.09 -9.65
C MET A 33 8.77 -2.86 -8.19
N ILE A 34 10.01 -3.16 -7.83
CA ILE A 34 10.52 -2.99 -6.46
C ILE A 34 10.46 -1.52 -6.04
N ILE A 35 10.93 -0.60 -6.89
CA ILE A 35 10.94 0.83 -6.59
C ILE A 35 9.51 1.34 -6.37
N LEU A 36 8.59 1.00 -7.28
CA LEU A 36 7.22 1.47 -7.22
C LEU A 36 6.48 0.93 -5.99
N SER A 37 6.72 -0.34 -5.67
CA SER A 37 6.20 -1.00 -4.48
C SER A 37 6.76 -0.38 -3.19
N ALA A 38 8.07 -0.12 -3.14
CA ALA A 38 8.73 0.49 -1.98
C ALA A 38 8.19 1.90 -1.70
N LEU A 39 7.95 2.70 -2.74
CA LEU A 39 7.33 4.01 -2.62
C LEU A 39 5.89 3.90 -2.09
N ALA A 40 5.08 3.01 -2.66
CA ALA A 40 3.70 2.79 -2.22
C ALA A 40 3.63 2.43 -0.73
N VAL A 41 4.43 1.45 -0.31
CA VAL A 41 4.50 0.93 1.06
C VAL A 41 5.03 1.98 2.03
N SER A 42 6.09 2.71 1.67
CA SER A 42 6.65 3.75 2.53
C SER A 42 5.64 4.87 2.80
N LEU A 43 4.91 5.30 1.77
CA LEU A 43 3.86 6.30 1.90
C LEU A 43 2.66 5.79 2.70
N HIS A 44 2.28 4.51 2.53
CA HIS A 44 1.24 3.86 3.33
C HIS A 44 1.61 3.90 4.81
N GLY A 45 2.82 3.45 5.14
CA GLY A 45 3.32 3.43 6.52
C GLY A 45 3.30 4.82 7.15
N TYR A 46 3.78 5.84 6.42
CA TYR A 46 3.76 7.21 6.90
C TYR A 46 2.33 7.73 7.12
N ALA A 47 1.40 7.47 6.18
CA ALA A 47 0.00 7.85 6.33
C ALA A 47 -0.66 7.16 7.55
N SER A 48 -0.39 5.87 7.77
CA SER A 48 -0.86 5.14 8.94
C SER A 48 -0.34 5.73 10.25
N LEU A 49 0.94 6.13 10.31
CA LEU A 49 1.52 6.76 11.49
C LEU A 49 0.83 8.10 11.81
N GLN A 50 0.57 8.93 10.79
CA GLN A 50 -0.18 10.18 10.97
C GLN A 50 -1.61 9.95 11.48
N TRP A 51 -2.22 8.81 11.15
CA TRP A 51 -3.57 8.47 11.61
C TRP A 51 -3.61 7.82 12.99
N MET A 52 -2.52 7.19 13.43
CA MET A 52 -2.37 6.65 14.77
C MET A 52 -1.98 7.71 15.79
N LEU A 53 -1.07 8.61 15.43
CA LEU A 53 -0.50 9.60 16.33
C LEU A 53 -1.40 10.84 16.34
N THR A 54 -2.04 11.07 17.47
CA THR A 54 -2.88 12.25 17.72
C THR A 54 -2.30 13.05 18.88
N ASP A 55 -2.74 14.30 19.05
CA ASP A 55 -2.30 15.15 20.17
C ASP A 55 -2.64 14.54 21.55
N GLN A 56 -3.61 13.61 21.61
CA GLN A 56 -4.03 12.89 22.81
C GLN A 56 -3.29 11.56 23.01
N GLY A 57 -2.29 11.27 22.16
CA GLY A 57 -1.54 10.02 22.16
C GLY A 57 -1.92 9.09 21.01
N VAL A 58 -1.79 7.78 21.22
CA VAL A 58 -1.97 6.77 20.18
C VAL A 58 -3.42 6.30 20.09
N THR A 59 -4.06 6.49 18.94
CA THR A 59 -5.43 6.02 18.68
C THR A 59 -5.42 4.68 17.92
N PHE A 60 -5.77 3.60 18.62
CA PHE A 60 -5.98 2.27 18.03
C PHE A 60 -7.44 2.06 17.59
N SER A 61 -7.89 2.85 16.61
CA SER A 61 -9.19 2.59 15.99
C SER A 61 -9.15 1.30 15.16
N LEU A 62 -10.31 0.67 14.94
CA LEU A 62 -10.42 -0.50 14.08
C LEU A 62 -9.78 -0.26 12.70
N ILE A 63 -10.01 0.93 12.13
CA ILE A 63 -9.42 1.34 10.86
C ILE A 63 -7.90 1.47 10.96
N SER A 64 -7.38 2.12 12.00
CA SER A 64 -5.93 2.24 12.21
C SER A 64 -5.28 0.86 12.27
N ILE A 65 -5.87 -0.08 13.02
CA ILE A 65 -5.39 -1.46 13.14
C ILE A 65 -5.40 -2.17 11.77
N ILE A 66 -6.51 -2.13 11.05
CA ILE A 66 -6.62 -2.74 9.71
C ILE A 66 -5.56 -2.17 8.77
N THR A 67 -5.38 -0.84 8.78
CA THR A 67 -4.42 -0.16 7.91
C THR A 67 -2.98 -0.59 8.19
N ILE A 68 -2.63 -0.85 9.45
CA ILE A 68 -1.30 -1.34 9.88
C ILE A 68 -1.10 -2.82 9.57
N ILE A 69 -2.14 -3.65 9.72
CA ILE A 69 -2.08 -5.06 9.34
C ILE A 69 -1.76 -5.16 7.84
N ILE A 70 -2.50 -4.42 7.01
CA ILE A 70 -2.28 -4.41 5.56
C ILE A 70 -0.90 -3.85 5.22
N PHE A 71 -0.47 -2.77 5.87
CA PHE A 71 0.91 -2.27 5.74
C PHE A 71 1.94 -3.37 6.03
N SER A 72 1.78 -4.09 7.13
CA SER A 72 2.68 -5.17 7.54
C SER A 72 2.71 -6.32 6.52
N VAL A 73 1.54 -6.72 6.02
CA VAL A 73 1.43 -7.74 4.96
C VAL A 73 2.16 -7.27 3.69
N ASN A 74 2.02 -6.01 3.29
CA ASN A 74 2.73 -5.48 2.13
C ASN A 74 4.25 -5.40 2.35
N CYS A 75 4.70 -5.06 3.56
CA CYS A 75 6.12 -5.10 3.92
C CYS A 75 6.69 -6.51 3.78
N ILE A 76 5.98 -7.52 4.28
CA ILE A 76 6.38 -8.94 4.16
C ILE A 76 6.37 -9.36 2.70
N ALA A 77 5.35 -8.99 1.93
CA ALA A 77 5.24 -9.30 0.51
C ALA A 77 6.39 -8.67 -0.28
N LEU A 78 6.67 -7.39 -0.05
CA LEU A 78 7.78 -6.67 -0.69
C LEU A 78 9.13 -7.26 -0.31
N ALA A 79 9.37 -7.55 0.97
CA ALA A 79 10.58 -8.23 1.44
C ALA A 79 10.74 -9.62 0.79
N SER A 80 9.63 -10.32 0.58
CA SER A 80 9.61 -11.62 -0.08
C SER A 80 9.90 -11.49 -1.58
N SER A 81 9.42 -10.43 -2.24
CA SER A 81 9.69 -10.14 -3.65
C SER A 81 11.18 -9.94 -3.96
N PHE A 82 11.99 -9.54 -2.97
CA PHE A 82 13.44 -9.49 -3.10
C PHE A 82 14.10 -10.87 -3.11
N LYS A 83 13.52 -11.86 -2.42
CA LYS A 83 14.09 -13.22 -2.27
C LYS A 83 13.58 -14.21 -3.31
N ARG A 84 12.29 -14.14 -3.63
CA ARG A 84 11.64 -14.91 -4.68
C ARG A 84 10.89 -13.91 -5.53
N GLN A 85 10.87 -14.07 -6.84
CA GLN A 85 9.98 -13.31 -7.74
C GLN A 85 8.51 -13.73 -7.51
N CYS A 86 8.01 -13.62 -6.28
CA CYS A 86 6.62 -13.83 -5.87
C CYS A 86 5.78 -12.62 -6.32
N GLN A 87 5.77 -12.41 -7.62
CA GLN A 87 5.12 -11.30 -8.30
C GLN A 87 3.59 -11.44 -8.29
N ASP A 88 3.07 -12.66 -8.27
CA ASP A 88 1.62 -12.93 -8.34
C ASP A 88 0.88 -12.56 -7.04
N CYS A 89 1.54 -12.67 -5.89
CA CYS A 89 0.93 -12.35 -4.59
C CYS A 89 0.72 -10.83 -4.44
N VAL A 90 1.65 -10.04 -4.99
CA VAL A 90 1.62 -8.58 -4.98
C VAL A 90 0.48 -8.02 -5.83
N LEU A 91 0.15 -8.70 -6.94
CA LEU A 91 -0.89 -8.27 -7.87
C LEU A 91 -2.28 -8.12 -7.23
N LEU A 92 -2.63 -8.99 -6.28
CA LEU A 92 -3.90 -8.91 -5.55
C LEU A 92 -3.81 -8.00 -4.32
N LEU A 93 -2.67 -8.02 -3.63
CA LEU A 93 -2.46 -7.24 -2.40
C LEU A 93 -2.49 -5.74 -2.66
N PHE A 94 -1.98 -5.27 -3.79
CA PHE A 94 -1.88 -3.84 -4.09
C PHE A 94 -3.24 -3.15 -4.34
N PRO A 95 -4.14 -3.69 -5.18
CA PRO A 95 -5.49 -3.17 -5.30
C PRO A 95 -6.27 -3.21 -3.98
N LEU A 96 -6.11 -4.29 -3.20
CA LEU A 96 -6.74 -4.40 -1.89
C LEU A 96 -6.22 -3.31 -0.93
N SER A 97 -4.93 -3.01 -0.96
CA SER A 97 -4.31 -1.96 -0.15
C SER A 97 -4.81 -0.58 -0.54
N ALA A 98 -4.91 -0.30 -1.84
CA ALA A 98 -5.49 0.93 -2.35
C ALA A 98 -6.95 1.11 -1.88
N LEU A 99 -7.76 0.05 -1.91
CA LEU A 99 -9.15 0.06 -1.44
C LEU A 99 -9.23 0.36 0.06
N ILE A 100 -8.45 -0.36 0.87
CA ILE A 100 -8.46 -0.18 2.33
C ILE A 100 -7.97 1.21 2.71
N LEU A 101 -6.93 1.73 2.05
CA LEU A 101 -6.41 3.07 2.31
C LEU A 101 -7.41 4.15 1.91
N SER A 102 -8.21 3.91 0.86
CA SER A 102 -9.31 4.79 0.45
C SER A 102 -10.43 4.83 1.50
N ILE A 103 -10.85 3.66 2.02
CA ILE A 103 -11.87 3.56 3.07
C ILE A 103 -11.39 4.21 4.38
N ALA A 104 -10.11 3.99 4.73
CA ALA A 104 -9.51 4.60 5.90
C ALA A 104 -9.51 6.13 5.78
N MET A 105 -9.10 6.65 4.61
CA MET A 105 -9.08 8.09 4.35
C MET A 105 -10.47 8.72 4.45
N THR A 106 -11.51 8.09 3.90
CA THR A 106 -12.88 8.64 3.96
C THR A 106 -13.42 8.62 5.38
N THR A 107 -13.19 7.53 6.13
CA THR A 107 -13.72 7.42 7.49
C THR A 107 -13.01 8.37 8.46
N ILE A 108 -11.70 8.53 8.32
CA ILE A 108 -10.93 9.48 9.14
C ILE A 108 -11.34 10.92 8.80
N SER A 109 -11.57 11.21 7.52
CA SER A 109 -12.10 12.51 7.09
C SER A 109 -13.49 12.79 7.66
N MET A 110 -14.35 11.78 7.79
CA MET A 110 -15.68 11.94 8.41
C MET A 110 -15.59 12.19 9.92
N LYS A 111 -14.62 11.60 10.62
CA LYS A 111 -14.42 11.80 12.06
C LYS A 111 -13.83 13.17 12.41
N ALA A 112 -13.13 13.81 11.46
CA ALA A 112 -12.51 15.11 11.64
C ALA A 112 -13.46 16.30 11.41
N LYS A 113 -14.72 16.05 11.04
CA LYS A 113 -15.75 17.05 10.77
C LYS A 113 -16.82 17.02 11.86
#